data_AF-A0A8H3M8F6-F1
#
_entry.id   AF-A0A8H3M8F6-F1
#
_cell.length_a   1.000
_cell.length_b   1.000
_cell.length_c   1.000
_cell.angle_alpha   90.00
_cell.angle_beta   90.00
_cell.angle_gamma   90.00
#
_symmetry.space_group_name_H-M   'P 1'
#
loop_
_entity.id
_entity.type
_entity.pdbx_description
1 polymer ?
#
loop_
_entity_poly.entity_id
_entity_poly.type
_entity_poly.pdbx_seq_one_letter_code
_entity_poly.pdbx_strand_id
1 'polypeptide(L)'
;MVNMLYQSGFLQTIPNKMFNATEVFWESFEHSLNLNKRSANGKQRILSIIADKFPYKELQTRLHVSSYTIHNAKIHGYVYNHECPAAPKSLMRRKIMPQEYENQFEWFMSSKKNVNLSSYKVDAKTGLPLKYLSD
;
A
#
# COMPACT_ATOMS: atom_id res chain seq x y z
N MET A 1 -25.51 51.47 11.65
CA MET A 1 -25.49 50.01 11.88
C MET A 1 -24.47 49.31 10.98
N VAL A 2 -24.56 49.43 9.64
CA VAL A 2 -23.60 48.82 8.69
C VAL A 2 -22.14 49.27 8.93
N ASN A 3 -21.91 50.54 9.21
CA ASN A 3 -20.55 51.07 9.44
C ASN A 3 -19.89 50.52 10.72
N MET A 4 -20.69 50.22 11.77
CA MET A 4 -20.17 49.58 12.99
C MET A 4 -19.75 48.13 12.71
N LEU A 5 -20.51 47.40 11.89
CA LEU A 5 -20.21 46.02 11.51
C LEU A 5 -18.93 45.91 10.65
N TYR A 6 -18.66 46.93 9.84
CA TYR A 6 -17.40 47.05 9.09
C TYR A 6 -16.21 47.34 10.01
N GLN A 7 -16.34 48.33 10.90
CA GLN A 7 -15.27 48.70 11.85
C GLN A 7 -14.97 47.60 12.89
N SER A 8 -15.97 46.79 13.25
CA SER A 8 -15.81 45.63 14.13
C SER A 8 -15.29 44.37 13.41
N GLY A 9 -15.01 44.46 12.11
CA GLY A 9 -14.39 43.38 11.33
C GLY A 9 -15.33 42.26 10.91
N PHE A 10 -16.65 42.36 11.16
CA PHE A 10 -17.64 41.38 10.72
C PHE A 10 -17.93 41.45 9.22
N LEU A 11 -17.76 42.63 8.60
CA LEU A 11 -17.94 42.83 7.16
C LEU A 11 -16.59 42.97 6.43
N GLN A 12 -15.67 42.04 6.64
CA GLN A 12 -14.49 41.94 5.78
C GLN A 12 -14.91 41.52 4.37
N THR A 13 -14.63 42.36 3.37
CA THR A 13 -14.94 42.11 1.95
C THR A 13 -13.99 41.10 1.31
N ILE A 14 -12.88 40.80 1.98
CA ILE A 14 -11.86 39.83 1.57
C ILE A 14 -11.56 38.98 2.81
N PRO A 15 -11.68 37.65 2.76
CA PRO A 15 -11.32 36.81 3.90
C PRO A 15 -9.83 37.03 4.20
N ASN A 16 -9.49 37.51 5.40
CA ASN A 16 -8.08 37.67 5.84
C ASN A 16 -7.29 36.34 5.88
N LYS A 17 -7.97 35.21 5.69
CA LYS A 17 -7.42 33.93 5.24
C LYS A 17 -8.08 33.54 3.93
N MET A 18 -7.65 34.12 2.81
CA MET A 18 -7.83 33.44 1.54
C MET A 18 -7.00 32.17 1.66
N PHE A 19 -7.65 31.04 1.93
CA PHE A 19 -7.01 29.74 2.08
C PHE A 19 -6.17 29.53 0.84
N ASN A 20 -4.85 29.71 0.94
CA ASN A 20 -3.97 29.62 -0.20
C ASN A 20 -3.78 28.12 -0.48
N ALA A 21 -4.82 27.51 -1.02
CA ALA A 21 -4.88 26.07 -1.24
C ALA A 21 -3.73 25.58 -2.10
N THR A 22 -3.11 26.48 -2.89
CA THR A 22 -1.87 26.23 -3.64
C THR A 22 -0.66 26.09 -2.72
N GLU A 23 -0.48 27.01 -1.76
CA GLU A 23 0.61 26.95 -0.77
C GLU A 23 0.46 25.74 0.15
N VAL A 24 -0.74 25.53 0.71
CA VAL A 24 -1.02 24.34 1.53
C VAL A 24 -0.76 23.04 0.75
N PHE A 25 -1.02 23.04 -0.56
CA PHE A 25 -0.77 21.88 -1.40
C PHE A 25 0.73 21.62 -1.54
N TRP A 26 1.52 22.64 -1.85
CA TRP A 26 2.97 22.51 -1.99
C TRP A 26 3.65 22.17 -0.67
N GLU A 27 3.24 22.77 0.45
CA GLU A 27 3.72 22.40 1.79
C GLU A 27 3.41 20.93 2.09
N SER A 28 2.21 20.47 1.74
CA SER A 28 1.82 19.07 1.96
C SER A 28 2.58 18.12 1.05
N PHE A 29 2.87 18.54 -0.18
CA PHE A 29 3.67 17.79 -1.13
C PHE A 29 5.12 17.67 -0.64
N GLU A 30 5.75 18.76 -0.24
CA GLU A 30 7.10 18.78 0.33
C GLU A 30 7.19 17.94 1.60
N HIS A 31 6.25 18.11 2.53
CA HIS A 31 6.16 17.29 3.73
C HIS A 31 6.06 15.79 3.41
N SER A 32 5.26 15.42 2.42
CA SER A 32 5.11 14.03 2.01
C SER A 32 6.39 13.43 1.41
N LEU A 33 7.18 14.24 0.68
CA LEU A 33 8.48 13.83 0.15
C LEU A 33 9.49 13.61 1.27
N ASN A 34 9.51 14.50 2.26
CA ASN A 34 10.38 14.39 3.44
C ASN A 34 10.10 13.15 4.28
N LEU A 35 8.83 12.74 4.38
CA LEU A 35 8.43 11.51 5.07
C LEU A 35 8.73 10.24 4.26
N ASN A 36 8.80 10.34 2.92
CA ASN A 36 8.95 9.20 2.02
C ASN A 36 10.42 8.84 1.72
N LYS A 37 11.23 8.60 2.76
CA LYS A 37 12.69 8.46 2.62
C LYS A 37 13.20 7.18 1.91
N ARG A 38 12.41 6.10 1.73
CA ARG A 38 12.76 4.86 0.97
C ARG A 38 11.68 3.77 1.14
N SER A 39 10.61 3.73 0.35
CA SER A 39 9.64 2.62 0.47
C SER A 39 9.03 2.13 -0.84
N ALA A 40 8.63 0.86 -0.85
CA ALA A 40 8.01 0.16 -1.98
C ALA A 40 6.65 0.76 -2.42
N ASN A 41 6.07 1.68 -1.63
CA ASN A 41 4.77 2.30 -1.88
C ASN A 41 4.83 3.84 -1.89
N GLY A 42 5.97 4.43 -2.27
CA GLY A 42 6.21 5.86 -2.13
C GLY A 42 5.14 6.76 -2.75
N LYS A 43 4.63 6.42 -3.94
CA LYS A 43 3.57 7.18 -4.61
C LYS A 43 2.23 7.14 -3.85
N GLN A 44 1.84 5.96 -3.34
CA GLN A 44 0.59 5.79 -2.59
C GLN A 44 0.66 6.53 -1.25
N ARG A 45 1.82 6.52 -0.59
CA ARG A 45 2.04 7.25 0.66
C ARG A 45 2.04 8.78 0.47
N ILE A 46 2.71 9.26 -0.58
CA ILE A 46 2.66 10.68 -0.96
C ILE A 46 1.20 11.11 -1.16
N LEU A 47 0.46 10.34 -1.96
CA LEU A 47 -0.94 10.66 -2.22
C LEU A 47 -1.81 10.55 -0.97
N SER A 48 -1.56 9.60 -0.05
CA SER A 48 -2.36 9.49 1.19
C SER A 48 -2.18 10.72 2.09
N ILE A 49 -0.95 11.23 2.22
CA ILE A 49 -0.64 12.41 3.05
C ILE A 49 -1.32 13.66 2.48
N ILE A 50 -1.29 13.83 1.16
CA ILE A 50 -1.93 14.96 0.50
C ILE A 50 -3.46 14.79 0.55
N ALA A 51 -3.98 13.59 0.33
CA ALA A 51 -5.42 13.35 0.27
C ALA A 51 -6.15 13.65 1.59
N ASP A 52 -5.47 13.54 2.73
CA ASP A 52 -6.03 13.86 4.04
C ASP A 52 -6.39 15.35 4.18
N LYS A 53 -5.63 16.23 3.53
CA LYS A 53 -5.78 17.70 3.64
C LYS A 53 -6.67 18.32 2.58
N PHE A 54 -7.10 17.56 1.58
CA PHE A 54 -7.81 18.09 0.41
C PHE A 54 -9.09 17.31 0.07
N PRO A 55 -10.12 17.99 -0.47
CA PRO A 55 -11.32 17.35 -0.95
C PRO A 55 -11.09 16.62 -2.28
N TYR A 56 -11.91 15.61 -2.57
CA TYR A 56 -11.80 14.79 -3.79
C TYR A 56 -11.75 15.62 -5.07
N LYS A 57 -12.68 16.58 -5.20
CA LYS A 57 -12.80 17.41 -6.41
C LYS A 57 -11.51 18.17 -6.72
N GLU A 58 -10.84 18.67 -5.69
CA GLU A 58 -9.60 19.44 -5.85
C GLU A 58 -8.41 18.55 -6.21
N LEU A 59 -8.34 17.35 -5.65
CA LEU A 59 -7.33 16.36 -6.03
C LEU A 59 -7.53 15.88 -7.46
N GLN A 60 -8.78 15.66 -7.88
CA GLN A 60 -9.10 15.26 -9.25
C GLN A 60 -8.70 16.32 -10.27
N THR A 61 -8.94 17.60 -9.97
CA THR A 61 -8.60 18.69 -10.90
C THR A 61 -7.12 19.00 -10.93
N ARG A 62 -6.43 18.99 -9.77
CA ARG A 62 -5.00 19.36 -9.69
C ARG A 62 -4.05 18.23 -10.08
N LEU A 63 -4.37 16.99 -9.70
CA LEU A 63 -3.50 15.83 -9.90
C LEU A 63 -3.99 14.90 -11.02
N HIS A 64 -5.18 15.14 -11.59
CA HIS A 64 -5.78 14.29 -12.61
C HIS A 64 -5.88 12.80 -12.21
N VAL A 65 -6.14 12.55 -10.92
CA VAL A 65 -6.31 11.19 -10.36
C VAL A 65 -7.78 10.84 -10.22
N SER A 66 -8.14 9.57 -10.38
CA SER A 66 -9.52 9.12 -10.21
C SER A 66 -9.97 9.15 -8.74
N SER A 67 -11.29 9.24 -8.51
CA SER A 67 -11.87 9.12 -7.17
C SER A 67 -11.48 7.81 -6.49
N TYR A 68 -11.45 6.71 -7.24
CA TYR A 68 -11.04 5.40 -6.75
C TYR A 68 -9.60 5.41 -6.20
N THR A 69 -8.66 6.03 -6.93
CA THR A 69 -7.27 6.14 -6.48
C THR A 69 -7.13 6.99 -5.22
N ILE A 70 -7.87 8.11 -5.13
CA ILE A 70 -7.90 8.96 -3.93
C ILE A 70 -8.46 8.18 -2.74
N HIS A 71 -9.54 7.42 -2.94
CA HIS A 71 -10.17 6.61 -1.90
C HIS A 71 -9.21 5.56 -1.32
N ASN A 72 -8.54 4.81 -2.21
CA ASN A 72 -7.54 3.82 -1.80
C ASN A 72 -6.35 4.45 -1.08
N ALA A 73 -5.94 5.67 -1.48
CA ALA A 73 -4.89 6.41 -0.80
C ALA A 73 -5.33 6.83 0.61
N LYS A 74 -6.55 7.32 0.78
CA LYS A 74 -7.10 7.63 2.12
C LYS A 74 -7.15 6.41 3.02
N ILE A 75 -7.67 5.28 2.52
CA ILE A 75 -7.69 4.01 3.28
C ILE A 75 -6.28 3.61 3.71
N HIS A 76 -5.31 3.69 2.80
CA HIS A 76 -3.92 3.40 3.11
C HIS A 76 -3.38 4.32 4.23
N GLY A 77 -3.69 5.61 4.18
CA GLY A 77 -3.33 6.57 5.24
C GLY A 77 -3.87 6.19 6.62
N TYR A 78 -5.16 5.79 6.68
CA TYR A 78 -5.79 5.33 7.92
C TYR A 78 -5.21 4.03 8.46
N VAL A 79 -4.91 3.05 7.60
CA VAL A 79 -4.41 1.74 8.02
C VAL A 79 -2.96 1.82 8.52
N TYR A 80 -2.13 2.61 7.86
CA TYR A 80 -0.68 2.61 8.09
C TYR A 80 -0.17 3.80 8.89
N ASN A 81 -1.03 4.76 9.27
CA ASN A 81 -0.70 6.07 9.82
C ASN A 81 0.29 6.87 8.95
N HIS A 82 -0.09 8.11 8.60
CA HIS A 82 0.70 8.98 7.74
C HIS A 82 2.15 9.19 8.23
N GLU A 83 2.31 9.23 9.57
CA GLU A 83 3.58 9.45 10.27
C GLU A 83 4.49 8.23 10.29
N CYS A 84 3.96 7.01 10.08
CA CYS A 84 4.77 5.79 10.18
C CYS A 84 5.51 5.51 8.87
N PRO A 85 6.86 5.40 8.89
CA PRO A 85 7.61 4.98 7.72
C PRO A 85 7.16 3.60 7.26
N ALA A 86 6.90 3.46 5.95
CA ALA A 86 6.66 2.13 5.39
C ALA A 86 7.91 1.26 5.63
N ALA A 87 7.69 0.12 6.26
CA ALA A 87 8.76 -0.78 6.64
C ALA A 87 9.57 -1.19 5.38
N PRO A 88 10.92 -1.21 5.45
CA PRO A 88 11.73 -1.70 4.36
C PRO A 88 11.32 -3.15 4.08
N LYS A 89 11.10 -3.48 2.80
CA LYS A 89 10.84 -4.86 2.38
C LYS A 89 11.97 -5.73 2.91
N SER A 90 11.65 -6.72 3.74
CA SER A 90 12.66 -7.63 4.29
C SER A 90 13.42 -8.27 3.14
N LEU A 91 14.76 -8.24 3.22
CA LEU A 91 15.61 -8.91 2.25
C LEU A 91 15.33 -10.41 2.36
N MET A 92 14.72 -11.00 1.32
CA MET A 92 14.32 -12.40 1.31
C MET A 92 15.56 -13.29 1.38
N ARG A 93 15.93 -13.74 2.58
CA ARG A 93 17.02 -14.70 2.78
C ARG A 93 16.46 -16.10 2.58
N ARG A 94 16.70 -16.69 1.40
CA ARG A 94 16.50 -18.13 1.20
C ARG A 94 17.71 -18.85 1.75
N LYS A 95 17.52 -19.74 2.73
CA LYS A 95 18.53 -20.75 3.04
C LYS A 95 18.39 -21.85 2.00
N ILE A 96 19.50 -22.24 1.36
CA ILE A 96 19.53 -23.43 0.52
C ILE A 96 19.30 -24.63 1.43
N MET A 97 18.45 -25.57 1.01
CA MET A 97 18.23 -26.79 1.77
C MET A 97 19.51 -27.64 1.73
N PRO A 98 20.06 -28.08 2.87
CA PRO A 98 21.21 -28.97 2.86
C PRO A 98 20.88 -30.31 2.18
N GLN A 99 21.87 -30.92 1.52
CA GLN A 99 21.71 -32.18 0.78
C GLN A 99 21.08 -33.31 1.61
N GLU A 100 21.38 -33.35 2.91
CA GLU A 100 20.82 -34.35 3.82
C GLU A 100 19.29 -34.26 3.91
N TYR A 101 18.75 -33.04 3.99
CA TYR A 101 17.30 -32.83 4.00
C TYR A 101 16.65 -33.14 2.65
N GLU A 102 17.35 -32.91 1.53
CA GLU A 102 16.88 -33.33 0.21
C GLU A 102 16.79 -34.86 0.13
N ASN A 103 17.82 -35.56 0.59
CA ASN A 103 17.84 -37.02 0.61
C ASN A 103 16.74 -37.59 1.50
N GLN A 104 16.50 -37.00 2.67
CA GLN A 104 15.41 -37.39 3.57
C GLN A 104 14.04 -37.14 2.93
N PHE A 105 13.86 -36.01 2.25
CA PHE A 105 12.63 -35.68 1.55
C PHE A 105 12.35 -36.66 0.41
N GLU A 106 13.35 -36.98 -0.42
CA GLU A 106 13.20 -37.94 -1.51
C GLU A 106 12.92 -39.35 -1.01
N TRP A 107 13.60 -39.78 0.06
CA TRP A 107 13.32 -41.06 0.72
C TRP A 107 11.88 -41.11 1.22
N PHE A 108 11.42 -40.03 1.88
CA PHE A 108 10.06 -39.92 2.40
C PHE A 108 9.02 -40.00 1.27
N MET A 109 9.24 -39.27 0.17
CA MET A 109 8.33 -39.22 -0.99
C MET A 109 8.37 -40.46 -1.89
N SER A 110 9.34 -41.36 -1.66
CA SER A 110 9.45 -42.64 -2.37
C SER A 110 8.83 -43.80 -1.58
N SER A 111 8.56 -43.61 -0.29
CA SER A 111 7.99 -44.62 0.59
C SER A 111 6.48 -44.79 0.34
N LYS A 112 6.06 -46.01 -0.05
CA LYS A 112 4.63 -46.38 -0.14
C LYS A 112 3.89 -46.35 1.20
N LYS A 113 4.62 -46.29 2.33
CA LYS A 113 4.01 -46.14 3.65
C LYS A 113 3.54 -44.70 3.89
N ASN A 114 4.23 -43.72 3.32
CA ASN A 114 4.00 -42.30 3.56
C ASN A 114 3.23 -41.65 2.42
N VAL A 115 3.28 -42.25 1.22
CA VAL A 115 2.74 -41.69 0.00
C VAL A 115 1.96 -42.73 -0.80
N ASN A 116 0.74 -42.36 -1.20
CA ASN A 116 -0.09 -43.10 -2.13
C ASN A 116 -0.04 -42.49 -3.53
N LEU A 117 -0.07 -43.35 -4.55
CA LEU A 117 -0.16 -42.90 -5.95
C LEU A 117 -1.62 -42.88 -6.38
N SER A 118 -2.01 -41.81 -7.08
CA SER A 118 -3.33 -41.74 -7.70
C SER A 118 -3.48 -42.82 -8.77
N SER A 119 -4.58 -43.55 -8.76
CA SER A 119 -4.90 -44.47 -9.85
C SER A 119 -5.49 -43.78 -11.08
N TYR A 120 -6.00 -42.55 -10.93
CA TYR A 120 -6.83 -41.87 -11.94
C TYR A 120 -6.36 -40.46 -12.30
N LYS A 121 -5.45 -39.86 -11.53
CA LYS A 121 -4.86 -38.55 -11.83
C LYS A 121 -3.38 -38.68 -12.11
N VAL A 122 -2.97 -38.22 -13.27
CA VAL A 122 -1.57 -38.12 -13.70
C VAL A 122 -1.19 -36.66 -13.90
N ASP A 123 0.09 -36.36 -13.72
CA ASP A 123 0.63 -35.05 -14.07
C ASP A 123 0.61 -34.87 -15.59
N ALA A 124 0.05 -33.74 -16.05
CA ALA A 124 -0.18 -33.49 -17.47
C ALA A 124 1.10 -33.34 -18.30
N LYS A 125 2.24 -33.04 -17.67
CA LYS A 125 3.53 -32.83 -18.36
C LYS A 125 4.37 -34.09 -18.41
N THR A 126 4.43 -34.84 -17.31
CA THR A 126 5.29 -36.02 -17.16
C THR A 126 4.54 -37.34 -17.39
N GLY A 127 3.21 -37.35 -17.33
CA GLY A 127 2.38 -38.55 -17.43
C GLY A 127 2.45 -39.46 -16.21
N LEU A 128 3.19 -39.08 -15.16
CA LEU A 128 3.34 -39.88 -13.95
C LEU A 128 2.14 -39.72 -13.02
N PRO A 129 1.73 -40.76 -12.28
CA PRO A 129 0.67 -40.66 -11.28
C PRO A 129 0.97 -39.62 -10.20
N LEU A 130 -0.03 -38.81 -9.83
CA LEU A 130 0.12 -37.86 -8.73
C LEU A 130 0.33 -38.60 -7.40
N LYS A 131 1.23 -38.07 -6.57
CA LYS A 131 1.54 -38.56 -5.23
C LYS A 131 0.72 -37.78 -4.18
N TYR A 132 0.10 -38.49 -3.25
CA TYR A 132 -0.62 -37.94 -2.09
C TYR A 132 -0.02 -38.48 -0.80
N LEU A 133 -0.03 -37.69 0.27
CA LEU A 133 0.32 -38.22 1.59
C LEU A 133 -0.70 -39.27 2.00
N SER A 134 -0.22 -40.35 2.59
CA SER A 134 -1.05 -41.35 3.25
C SER A 134 -1.56 -40.79 4.58
N ASP A 135 -2.79 -41.16 4.96
CA ASP A 135 -3.38 -40.87 6.27
C ASP A 135 -2.67 -41.60 7.41
#